data_AF-A0A1N7PS89-F1
#
_entry.id   AF-A0A1N7PS89-F1
#
_cell.length_a   1.000
_cell.length_b   1.000
_cell.length_c   1.000
_cell.angle_alpha   90.00
_cell.angle_beta   90.00
_cell.angle_gamma   90.00
#
_symmetry.space_group_name_H-M   'P 1'
#
loop_
_entity.id
_entity.type
_entity.pdbx_description
1 polymer ?
#
loop_
_entity_poly.entity_id
_entity_poly.type
_entity_poly.pdbx_seq_one_letter_code
_entity_poly.pdbx_strand_id
1 'polypeptide(L)'
;MLKFNVSKPLPLFSKWIALVLLVSVTSIAHTQTASDIMLVKQTSFYTPERYYKRAGNNDSILQTQHKNVIAAWNPFALAMKGSMFIYQHVLTQQLSRKCPYEISCSNYSKHAIHEFGLIKGMFVSADRLLRCNRLSASDISPLDIDLRTGAITDDLNKYR
;
A
#
# COMPACT_ATOMS: atom_id res chain seq x y z
N MET A 1 -61.33 -4.70 -12.35
CA MET A 1 -61.22 -3.22 -12.30
C MET A 1 -61.21 -2.78 -10.84
N LEU A 2 -60.03 -2.68 -10.22
CA LEU A 2 -59.88 -2.19 -8.85
C LEU A 2 -59.82 -0.67 -8.86
N LYS A 3 -60.87 -0.01 -8.36
CA LYS A 3 -60.92 1.45 -8.21
C LYS A 3 -60.02 1.86 -7.04
N PHE A 4 -58.79 2.28 -7.32
CA PHE A 4 -57.94 2.95 -6.33
C PHE A 4 -58.55 4.33 -6.03
N ASN A 5 -59.04 4.49 -4.80
CA ASN A 5 -59.66 5.72 -4.34
C ASN A 5 -58.55 6.67 -3.81
N VAL A 6 -58.22 7.69 -4.62
CA VAL A 6 -57.11 8.65 -4.44
C VAL A 6 -57.36 9.66 -3.30
N SER A 7 -58.54 9.64 -2.66
CA SER A 7 -58.99 10.69 -1.73
C SER A 7 -58.63 10.49 -0.26
N LYS A 8 -58.01 9.37 0.14
CA LYS A 8 -57.66 9.18 1.57
C LYS A 8 -56.35 9.90 1.90
N PRO A 9 -56.34 10.85 2.86
CA PRO A 9 -55.11 11.52 3.24
C PRO A 9 -54.12 10.48 3.77
N LEU A 10 -52.85 10.57 3.33
CA LEU A 10 -51.81 9.66 3.78
C LEU A 10 -51.82 9.55 5.31
N PRO A 11 -51.69 8.33 5.87
CA PRO A 11 -51.74 8.11 7.31
C PRO A 11 -50.70 9.00 8.00
N LEU A 12 -51.03 9.52 9.18
CA LEU A 12 -50.20 10.48 9.91
C LEU A 12 -48.73 10.05 9.98
N PHE A 13 -48.48 8.75 10.16
CA PHE A 13 -47.15 8.13 10.20
C PHE A 13 -46.34 8.30 8.90
N SER A 14 -46.97 8.23 7.73
CA SER A 14 -46.30 8.44 6.44
C SER A 14 -45.87 9.90 6.25
N LYS A 15 -46.63 10.86 6.78
CA LYS A 15 -46.24 12.29 6.80
C LYS A 15 -45.05 12.53 7.73
N TRP A 16 -44.99 11.84 8.86
CA TRP A 16 -43.83 11.89 9.77
C TRP A 16 -42.58 11.26 9.16
N ILE A 17 -42.70 10.13 8.47
CA ILE A 17 -41.57 9.52 7.73
C ILE A 17 -41.06 10.48 6.66
N ALA A 18 -41.95 11.07 5.86
CA ALA A 18 -41.56 12.04 4.84
C ALA A 18 -40.87 13.27 5.45
N LEU A 19 -41.36 13.76 6.60
CA LEU A 19 -40.75 14.89 7.32
C LEU A 19 -39.38 14.52 7.90
N VAL A 20 -39.21 13.35 8.49
CA VAL A 20 -37.92 12.85 8.99
C VAL A 20 -36.91 12.66 7.86
N LEU A 21 -37.34 12.12 6.71
CA LEU A 21 -36.51 12.00 5.51
C LEU A 21 -36.12 13.37 4.94
N LEU A 22 -37.03 14.35 4.97
CA LEU A 22 -36.74 15.70 4.47
C LEU A 22 -35.75 16.43 5.38
N VAL A 23 -35.90 16.31 6.70
CA VAL A 23 -35.01 16.92 7.71
C VAL A 23 -33.63 16.26 7.74
N SER A 24 -33.54 14.96 7.50
CA SER A 24 -32.24 14.27 7.43
C SER A 24 -31.45 14.66 6.18
N VAL A 25 -32.12 14.84 5.03
CA VAL A 25 -31.47 15.26 3.77
C VAL A 25 -30.94 16.71 3.85
N THR A 26 -31.67 17.64 4.49
CA THR A 26 -31.20 19.02 4.65
C THR A 26 -30.00 19.14 5.60
N SER A 27 -29.90 18.25 6.59
CA SER A 27 -28.77 18.22 7.53
C SER A 27 -27.46 17.78 6.87
N ILE A 28 -27.52 16.91 5.85
CA ILE A 28 -26.33 16.45 5.10
C ILE A 28 -25.79 17.55 4.17
N ALA A 29 -26.65 18.44 3.67
CA ALA A 29 -26.25 19.50 2.75
C ALA A 29 -25.49 20.68 3.40
N HIS A 30 -25.49 20.80 4.73
CA HIS A 30 -24.86 21.92 5.47
C HIS A 30 -23.59 21.55 6.23
N THR A 31 -23.10 20.32 6.11
CA THR A 31 -21.91 19.87 6.85
C THR A 31 -20.58 20.08 6.12
N GLN A 32 -20.60 20.52 4.86
CA GLN A 32 -19.39 20.83 4.09
C GLN A 32 -19.27 22.33 3.88
N THR A 33 -18.37 22.98 4.63
CA THR A 33 -18.16 24.42 4.55
C THR A 33 -17.20 24.74 3.40
N ALA A 34 -17.34 25.91 2.75
CA ALA A 34 -16.43 26.32 1.69
C ALA A 34 -14.95 26.36 2.12
N SER A 35 -14.69 26.59 3.41
CA SER A 35 -13.37 26.49 4.03
C SER A 35 -12.77 25.09 3.96
N ASP A 36 -13.60 24.05 4.13
CA ASP A 36 -13.15 22.65 4.14
C ASP A 36 -12.70 22.24 2.73
N ILE A 37 -13.42 22.70 1.72
CA ILE A 37 -13.07 22.51 0.31
C ILE A 37 -11.76 23.25 -0.04
N MET A 38 -11.56 24.45 0.49
CA MET A 38 -10.31 25.20 0.28
C MET A 38 -9.12 24.51 0.96
N LEU A 39 -9.30 23.95 2.17
CA LEU A 39 -8.27 23.21 2.87
C LEU A 39 -7.83 21.97 2.06
N VAL A 40 -8.78 21.20 1.53
CA VAL A 40 -8.51 20.03 0.66
C VAL A 40 -7.82 20.45 -0.63
N LYS A 41 -8.23 21.57 -1.24
CA LYS A 41 -7.57 22.09 -2.46
C LYS A 41 -6.15 22.59 -2.20
N GLN A 42 -5.89 23.14 -1.01
CA GLN A 42 -4.59 23.66 -0.62
C GLN A 42 -3.64 22.57 -0.12
N THR A 43 -4.16 21.45 0.39
CA THR A 43 -3.33 20.31 0.81
C THR A 43 -2.89 19.50 -0.41
N SER A 44 -1.58 19.52 -0.67
CA SER A 44 -0.97 18.62 -1.66
C SER A 44 -0.91 17.20 -1.10
N PHE A 45 -1.98 16.42 -1.28
CA PHE A 45 -2.00 14.99 -0.91
C PHE A 45 -0.99 14.14 -1.69
N TYR A 46 -0.50 14.68 -2.81
CA TYR A 46 0.49 14.03 -3.66
C TYR A 46 1.86 14.64 -3.43
N THR A 47 2.81 13.83 -2.95
CA THR A 47 4.23 14.20 -2.99
C THR A 47 4.80 13.76 -4.34
N PRO A 48 5.38 14.68 -5.13
CA PRO A 48 5.86 14.36 -6.48
C PRO A 48 7.10 13.45 -6.48
N GLU A 49 7.84 13.40 -5.36
CA GLU A 49 9.05 12.60 -5.25
C GLU A 49 8.76 11.20 -4.69
N ARG A 50 8.95 10.19 -5.55
CA ARG A 50 8.82 8.78 -5.19
C ARG A 50 9.89 8.42 -4.16
N TYR A 51 9.49 8.28 -2.91
CA TYR A 51 10.35 7.97 -1.76
C TYR A 51 11.29 6.76 -1.95
N TYR A 52 10.96 5.82 -2.82
CA TYR A 52 11.77 4.65 -3.12
C TYR A 52 12.91 4.90 -4.12
N LYS A 53 13.08 6.11 -4.69
CA LYS A 53 14.19 6.45 -5.61
C LYS A 53 15.51 6.77 -4.90
N ARG A 54 15.91 5.96 -3.91
CA ARG A 54 17.26 6.04 -3.32
C ARG A 54 18.25 5.20 -4.13
N ALA A 55 19.55 5.45 -3.98
CA ALA A 55 20.59 4.63 -4.58
C ALA A 55 20.38 3.14 -4.25
N GLY A 56 20.63 2.26 -5.23
CA GLY A 56 20.42 0.81 -5.10
C GLY A 56 18.97 0.33 -5.25
N ASN A 57 17.97 1.23 -5.31
CA ASN A 57 16.60 0.85 -5.61
C ASN A 57 16.29 0.94 -7.11
N ASN A 58 15.60 -0.07 -7.63
CA ASN A 58 15.09 -0.06 -8.98
C ASN A 58 13.65 -0.59 -9.06
N ASP A 59 12.90 -0.09 -10.04
CA ASP A 59 11.50 -0.48 -10.29
C ASP A 59 11.41 -1.77 -11.13
N SER A 60 12.56 -2.38 -11.46
CA SER A 60 12.57 -3.60 -12.26
C SER A 60 12.00 -4.77 -11.47
N ILE A 61 11.26 -5.64 -12.15
CA ILE A 61 10.77 -6.90 -11.59
C ILE A 61 11.98 -7.82 -11.35
N LEU A 62 11.87 -8.77 -10.42
CA LEU A 62 12.88 -9.81 -10.20
C LEU A 62 13.32 -10.43 -11.56
N GLN A 63 14.61 -10.30 -11.88
CA GLN A 63 15.20 -10.85 -13.10
C GLN A 63 15.94 -12.13 -12.77
N THR A 64 15.61 -13.21 -13.46
CA THR A 64 16.32 -14.50 -13.35
C THR A 64 17.49 -14.52 -14.32
N GLN A 65 18.66 -14.97 -13.88
CA GLN A 65 19.86 -15.00 -14.74
C GLN A 65 19.77 -16.00 -15.89
N HIS A 66 19.05 -17.12 -15.73
CA HIS A 66 18.94 -18.15 -16.75
C HIS A 66 17.75 -17.92 -17.69
N LYS A 67 18.01 -17.76 -18.99
CA LYS A 67 16.99 -17.69 -20.05
C LYS A 67 16.62 -19.09 -20.57
N ASN A 68 16.23 -19.99 -19.67
CA ASN A 68 15.72 -21.30 -20.11
C ASN A 68 14.24 -21.15 -20.43
N VAL A 69 13.87 -21.33 -21.70
CA VAL A 69 12.47 -21.23 -22.15
C VAL A 69 11.60 -22.23 -21.38
N ILE A 70 12.11 -23.44 -21.11
CA ILE A 70 11.45 -24.46 -20.28
C ILE A 70 11.23 -23.97 -18.83
N ALA A 71 12.19 -23.24 -18.26
CA ALA A 71 12.05 -22.65 -16.93
C ALA A 71 11.09 -21.45 -16.91
N ALA A 72 10.94 -20.74 -18.04
CA ALA A 72 9.98 -19.64 -18.17
C ALA A 72 8.52 -20.13 -18.15
N TRP A 73 8.26 -21.37 -18.60
CA TRP A 73 6.96 -22.03 -18.53
C TRP A 73 6.77 -22.88 -17.26
N ASN A 74 7.72 -22.88 -16.33
CA ASN A 74 7.56 -23.57 -15.06
C ASN A 74 6.46 -22.87 -14.24
N PRO A 75 5.36 -23.57 -13.86
CA PRO A 75 4.26 -22.96 -13.12
C PRO A 75 4.72 -22.37 -11.79
N PHE A 76 5.72 -22.97 -11.15
CA PHE A 76 6.30 -22.48 -9.89
C PHE A 76 7.09 -21.18 -10.10
N ALA A 77 7.92 -21.11 -11.15
CA ALA A 77 8.66 -19.89 -11.48
C ALA A 77 7.72 -18.74 -11.88
N LEU A 78 6.67 -19.06 -12.64
CA LEU A 78 5.64 -18.10 -13.03
C LEU A 78 4.86 -17.60 -11.81
N ALA A 79 4.46 -18.50 -10.91
CA ALA A 79 3.78 -18.14 -9.66
C ALA A 79 4.64 -17.21 -8.79
N MET A 80 5.93 -17.50 -8.66
CA MET A 80 6.87 -16.67 -7.89
C MET A 80 7.09 -15.29 -8.53
N LYS A 81 7.24 -15.23 -9.85
CA LYS A 81 7.36 -13.96 -10.56
C LYS A 81 6.07 -13.14 -10.48
N GLY A 82 4.93 -13.81 -10.60
CA GLY A 82 3.59 -13.23 -10.48
C GLY A 82 3.33 -12.67 -9.09
N SER A 83 3.66 -13.41 -8.03
CA SER A 83 3.48 -12.96 -6.65
C SER A 83 4.31 -11.71 -6.34
N MET A 84 5.56 -11.65 -6.82
CA MET A 84 6.41 -10.46 -6.69
C MET A 84 5.86 -9.26 -7.45
N PHE A 85 5.32 -9.48 -8.66
CA PHE A 85 4.67 -8.43 -9.45
C PHE A 85 3.44 -7.86 -8.73
N ILE A 86 2.57 -8.73 -8.21
CA ILE A 86 1.38 -8.35 -7.44
C ILE A 86 1.79 -7.57 -6.19
N TYR A 87 2.82 -8.02 -5.47
CA TYR A 87 3.34 -7.31 -4.30
C TYR A 87 3.81 -5.89 -4.64
N GLN A 88 4.58 -5.72 -5.72
CA GLN A 88 5.09 -4.41 -6.15
C GLN A 88 4.00 -3.46 -6.63
N HIS A 89 2.95 -3.95 -7.30
CA HIS A 89 1.94 -3.09 -7.93
C HIS A 89 0.69 -2.88 -7.09
N VAL A 90 0.28 -3.89 -6.31
CA VAL A 90 -0.98 -3.85 -5.54
C VAL A 90 -0.70 -3.54 -4.08
N LEU A 91 0.19 -4.30 -3.43
CA LEU A 91 0.42 -4.17 -1.99
C LEU A 91 1.24 -2.93 -1.64
N THR A 92 2.19 -2.53 -2.50
CA THR A 92 3.01 -1.34 -2.26
C THR A 92 2.17 -0.06 -2.25
N GLN A 93 1.12 0.04 -3.08
CA GLN A 93 0.23 1.20 -3.08
C GLN A 93 -0.62 1.28 -1.81
N GLN A 94 -0.98 0.14 -1.23
CA GLN A 94 -1.77 0.07 0.01
C GLN A 94 -0.91 0.29 1.26
N LEU A 95 0.38 -0.05 1.21
CA LEU A 95 1.35 0.31 2.24
C LEU A 95 1.67 1.82 2.14
N SER A 96 0.81 2.64 2.74
CA SER A 96 0.97 4.09 2.87
C SER A 96 2.19 4.52 3.74
N ARG A 97 3.10 3.59 4.05
CA ARG A 97 4.27 3.79 4.91
C ARG A 97 5.56 3.78 4.11
N LYS A 98 6.33 4.86 4.29
CA LYS A 98 7.70 5.02 3.81
C LYS A 98 8.62 3.97 4.45
N CYS A 99 9.28 3.15 3.63
CA CYS A 99 10.26 2.14 4.08
C CYS A 99 11.50 2.83 4.71
N PRO A 100 11.79 2.63 6.00
CA PRO A 100 12.81 3.44 6.69
C PRO A 100 14.25 3.10 6.27
N TYR A 101 14.43 2.05 5.47
CA TYR A 101 15.72 1.56 5.01
C TYR A 101 16.20 2.21 3.72
N GLU A 102 17.52 2.23 3.51
CA GLU A 102 18.13 2.75 2.29
C GLU A 102 17.68 1.97 1.05
N ILE A 103 17.84 0.64 1.09
CA ILE A 103 17.28 -0.30 0.11
C ILE A 103 15.87 -0.72 0.57
N SER A 104 14.88 -0.50 -0.30
CA SER A 104 13.49 -0.88 -0.05
C SER A 104 13.38 -2.38 0.18
N CYS A 105 12.42 -2.82 0.99
CA CYS A 105 12.20 -4.25 1.23
C CYS A 105 12.00 -5.03 -0.08
N SER A 106 11.35 -4.45 -1.09
CA SER A 106 11.19 -5.09 -2.40
C SER A 106 12.52 -5.26 -3.16
N ASN A 107 13.41 -4.26 -3.13
CA ASN A 107 14.74 -4.39 -3.73
C ASN A 107 15.64 -5.32 -2.92
N TYR A 108 15.59 -5.23 -1.60
CA TYR A 108 16.31 -6.11 -0.70
C TYR A 108 15.93 -7.57 -0.94
N SER A 109 14.63 -7.89 -1.10
CA SER A 109 14.19 -9.24 -1.44
C SER A 109 14.72 -9.71 -2.79
N LYS A 110 14.80 -8.82 -3.79
CA LYS A 110 15.41 -9.16 -5.09
C LYS A 110 16.88 -9.53 -4.93
N HIS A 111 17.64 -8.72 -4.19
CA HIS A 111 19.05 -8.99 -3.91
C HIS A 111 19.24 -10.26 -3.07
N ALA A 112 18.41 -10.50 -2.07
CA ALA A 112 18.47 -11.69 -1.22
C ALA A 112 18.22 -12.98 -2.01
N ILE A 113 17.20 -12.99 -2.88
CA ILE A 113 16.91 -14.14 -3.75
C ILE A 113 18.00 -14.32 -4.80
N HIS A 114 18.59 -13.24 -5.28
CA HIS A 114 19.68 -13.28 -6.26
C HIS A 114 20.97 -13.86 -5.67
N GLU A 115 21.35 -13.46 -4.45
CA GLU A 115 22.58 -13.91 -3.78
C GLU A 115 22.43 -15.29 -3.14
N PHE A 116 21.33 -15.53 -2.41
CA PHE A 116 21.15 -16.74 -1.60
C PHE A 116 20.27 -17.83 -2.25
N GLY A 117 19.76 -17.57 -3.45
CA GLY A 117 18.77 -18.42 -4.10
C GLY A 117 17.38 -18.29 -3.47
N LEU A 118 16.42 -19.04 -4.00
CA LEU A 118 15.01 -18.83 -3.72
C LEU A 118 14.61 -19.12 -2.26
N ILE A 119 15.06 -20.25 -1.72
CA ILE A 119 14.62 -20.70 -0.38
C ILE A 119 15.23 -19.81 0.71
N LYS A 120 16.56 -19.70 0.77
CA LYS A 120 17.24 -18.86 1.76
C LYS A 120 16.89 -17.38 1.55
N GLY A 121 16.85 -16.92 0.29
CA GLY A 121 16.43 -15.57 -0.04
C GLY A 121 15.01 -15.25 0.42
N MET A 122 14.07 -16.21 0.36
CA MET A 122 12.71 -16.02 0.86
C MET A 122 12.66 -15.81 2.38
N PHE A 123 13.41 -16.59 3.16
CA PHE A 123 13.48 -16.41 4.61
C PHE A 123 14.13 -15.07 5.00
N VAL A 124 15.23 -14.71 4.33
CA VAL A 124 15.91 -13.42 4.52
C VAL A 124 14.98 -12.25 4.17
N SER A 125 14.21 -12.39 3.09
CA SER A 125 13.18 -11.42 2.70
C SER A 125 12.07 -11.32 3.74
N ALA A 126 11.55 -12.44 4.23
CA ALA A 126 10.46 -12.45 5.21
C ALA A 126 10.88 -11.77 6.52
N ASP A 127 12.07 -12.10 7.04
CA ASP A 127 12.66 -11.45 8.21
C ASP A 127 12.79 -9.94 8.02
N ARG A 128 13.26 -9.49 6.85
CA ARG A 128 13.31 -8.07 6.50
C ARG A 128 11.93 -7.39 6.52
N LEU A 129 10.91 -8.04 5.94
CA LEU A 129 9.54 -7.51 5.94
C LEU A 129 8.97 -7.41 7.36
N LEU A 130 9.24 -8.40 8.22
CA LEU A 130 8.81 -8.39 9.61
C LEU A 130 9.41 -7.22 10.40
N ARG A 131 10.68 -6.89 10.16
CA ARG A 131 11.34 -5.71 10.74
C ARG A 131 10.94 -4.38 10.08
N CYS A 132 10.21 -4.40 8.96
CA CYS A 132 9.82 -3.20 8.25
C CYS A 132 8.53 -2.59 8.82
N ASN A 133 8.60 -2.15 10.07
CA ASN A 133 7.51 -1.48 10.76
C ASN A 133 8.05 -0.43 11.75
N ARG A 134 7.19 0.45 12.28
CA ARG A 134 7.62 1.52 13.21
C ARG A 134 8.07 1.00 14.58
N LEU A 135 7.54 -0.13 15.05
CA LEU A 135 7.93 -0.72 16.33
C LEU A 135 9.36 -1.25 16.24
N SER A 136 9.65 -2.04 15.22
CA SER A 136 11.01 -2.55 14.99
C SER A 136 12.04 -1.45 14.70
N ALA A 137 11.60 -0.24 14.34
CA ALA A 137 12.49 0.90 14.15
C ALA A 137 13.03 1.48 15.47
N SER A 138 12.39 1.22 16.62
CA SER A 138 12.91 1.66 17.93
C SER A 138 14.12 0.86 18.39
N ASP A 139 14.26 -0.37 17.89
CA ASP A 139 15.29 -1.32 18.34
C ASP A 139 16.56 -1.25 17.47
N ILE A 140 16.65 -0.24 16.61
CA ILE A 140 17.74 -0.06 15.66
C ILE A 140 18.89 0.67 16.32
N SER A 141 20.10 0.14 16.18
CA SER A 141 21.30 0.79 16.65
C SER A 141 21.52 2.11 15.90
N PRO A 142 21.89 3.21 16.58
CA PRO A 142 22.28 4.45 15.91
C PRO A 142 23.41 4.28 14.89
N LEU A 143 24.24 3.23 15.03
CA LEU A 143 25.33 2.90 14.10
C LEU A 143 24.83 2.40 12.74
N ASP A 144 23.60 1.89 12.66
CA ASP A 144 23.00 1.38 11.43
C ASP A 144 22.25 2.48 10.66
N ILE A 145 22.32 3.73 11.11
CA ILE A 145 21.63 4.87 10.48
C ILE A 145 22.66 5.71 9.75
N ASP A 146 22.47 5.90 8.44
CA ASP A 146 23.25 6.87 7.69
C ASP A 146 22.86 8.29 8.11
N LEU A 147 23.81 9.02 8.69
CA LEU A 147 23.61 10.39 9.17
C LEU A 147 23.25 11.38 8.06
N ARG A 148 23.59 11.09 6.79
CA ARG A 148 23.27 11.97 5.67
C ARG A 148 21.82 11.82 5.22
N THR A 149 21.36 10.58 5.09
CA THR A 149 20.04 10.27 4.54
C THR A 149 18.98 10.02 5.62
N GLY A 150 19.39 9.76 6.86
CA GLY A 150 18.55 9.30 7.95
C GLY A 150 17.93 7.92 7.69
N ALA A 151 18.42 7.20 6.69
CA ALA A 151 17.95 5.87 6.32
C ALA A 151 18.75 4.80 7.04
N ILE A 152 18.11 3.67 7.32
CA ILE A 152 18.77 2.55 7.97
C ILE A 152 19.47 1.69 6.91
N THR A 153 20.76 1.41 7.13
CA THR A 153 21.57 0.51 6.33
C THR A 153 21.37 -0.93 6.80
N ASP A 154 21.13 -1.87 5.88
CA ASP A 154 21.09 -3.32 6.17
C ASP A 154 21.76 -4.06 5.03
N ASP A 155 22.86 -4.74 5.35
CA ASP A 155 23.67 -5.49 4.38
C ASP A 155 23.31 -6.98 4.42
N LEU A 156 23.11 -7.56 3.23
CA LEU A 156 22.88 -8.98 3.05
C LEU A 156 24.02 -9.86 3.58
N ASN A 157 25.24 -9.33 3.67
CA ASN A 157 26.39 -10.04 4.23
C ASN A 157 26.14 -10.55 5.67
N LYS A 158 25.21 -9.95 6.42
CA LYS A 158 24.77 -10.43 7.73
C LYS A 158 24.21 -11.87 7.70
N TYR A 159 23.73 -12.33 6.54
CA TYR A 159 23.15 -13.65 6.34
C TYR A 159 24.07 -14.63 5.61
N ARG A 160 25.31 -14.23 5.33
CA ARG A 160 26.26 -15.08 4.61
C ARG A 160 26.63 -16.31 5.44
#